data_AF-M4BUH7-F1
#
_entry.id   AF-M4BUH7-F1
#
_cell.length_a   1.000
_cell.length_b   1.000
_cell.length_c   1.000
_cell.angle_alpha   90.00
_cell.angle_beta   90.00
_cell.angle_gamma   90.00
#
_symmetry.space_group_name_H-M   'P 1'
#
loop_
_entity.id
_entity.type
_entity.pdbx_description
1 polymer ?
#
loop_
_entity_poly.entity_id
_entity_poly.type
_entity_poly.pdbx_seq_one_letter_code
_entity_poly.pdbx_strand_id
1 'polypeptide(L)'
;MIQNDLELAAVCTFLNELSLDEIIQCGGEAIDGNPDSHQQLPTVQTSRSRSSKFQSDESVCSWEDDDHDNDELAREWSIAGVTSSEGSDSDDLQEQHAVAHSLATTKAKRLRTESQRELQRLYDRKFRTNKRARRLAGCETFIAALQELTVLMQYRIARTEKEIHLLCLAKKKGGIIPPNECALRQLERNQGVIQCIQSCTSSWRQEKSGELGKYFLRDQAKTIQALVDKLLDLRKKLEELTEELRWRVEEETTGVWV
;
A
#
# COMPACT_ATOMS: atom_id res chain seq x y z
N MET A 1 -22.96 -4.39 -18.53
CA MET A 1 -21.92 -3.82 -19.42
C MET A 1 -21.35 -2.52 -18.90
N ILE A 2 -22.15 -1.55 -18.43
CA ILE A 2 -21.64 -0.34 -17.78
C ILE A 2 -20.94 -0.67 -16.44
N GLN A 3 -21.45 -1.68 -15.73
CA GLN A 3 -20.93 -2.12 -14.44
C GLN A 3 -19.42 -2.45 -14.46
N ASN A 4 -18.96 -3.29 -15.39
CA ASN A 4 -17.54 -3.67 -15.47
C ASN A 4 -16.63 -2.49 -15.83
N ASP A 5 -17.13 -1.49 -16.55
CA ASP A 5 -16.37 -0.28 -16.87
C ASP A 5 -16.21 0.59 -15.62
N LEU A 6 -17.26 0.67 -14.80
CA LEU A 6 -17.26 1.38 -13.51
C LEU A 6 -16.35 0.67 -12.49
N GLU A 7 -16.44 -0.66 -12.40
CA GLU A 7 -15.56 -1.47 -11.55
C GLU A 7 -14.10 -1.32 -11.96
N LEU A 8 -13.80 -1.34 -13.26
CA LEU A 8 -12.44 -1.13 -13.74
C LEU A 8 -11.91 0.27 -13.40
N ALA A 9 -12.75 1.30 -13.54
CA ALA A 9 -12.38 2.63 -13.10
C ALA A 9 -12.14 2.68 -11.58
N ALA A 10 -13.02 2.08 -10.78
CA ALA A 10 -12.90 2.03 -9.33
C ALA A 10 -11.63 1.29 -8.87
N VAL A 11 -11.32 0.14 -9.47
CA VAL A 11 -10.09 -0.62 -9.18
C VAL A 11 -8.85 0.16 -9.60
N CYS A 12 -8.89 0.84 -10.75
CA CYS A 12 -7.78 1.70 -11.18
C CYS A 12 -7.57 2.88 -10.23
N THR A 13 -8.64 3.55 -9.81
CA THR A 13 -8.57 4.62 -8.80
C THR A 13 -8.01 4.07 -7.49
N PHE A 14 -8.54 2.94 -7.00
CA PHE A 14 -8.06 2.28 -5.79
C PHE A 14 -6.56 1.96 -5.88
N LEU A 15 -6.08 1.38 -6.98
CA LEU A 15 -4.65 1.05 -7.14
C LEU A 15 -3.75 2.28 -7.27
N ASN A 16 -4.28 3.41 -7.76
CA ASN A 16 -3.56 4.67 -7.82
C ASN A 16 -3.54 5.40 -6.47
N GLU A 17 -4.62 5.28 -5.69
CA GLU A 17 -4.75 5.87 -4.35
C GLU A 17 -4.03 5.06 -3.28
N LEU A 18 -4.08 3.72 -3.39
CA LEU A 18 -3.37 2.81 -2.51
C LEU A 18 -1.88 2.89 -2.85
N SER A 19 -1.22 3.91 -2.29
CA SER A 19 0.22 4.02 -2.42
C SER A 19 0.85 2.81 -1.73
N LEU A 20 1.71 2.11 -2.46
CA LEU A 20 2.56 1.09 -1.85
C LEU A 20 3.36 1.69 -0.69
N ASP A 21 3.70 2.98 -0.80
CA ASP A 21 4.23 3.81 0.27
C ASP A 21 3.40 3.73 1.56
N GLU A 22 2.06 3.84 1.53
CA GLU A 22 1.23 3.73 2.75
C GLU A 22 1.31 2.34 3.38
N ILE A 23 1.35 1.28 2.57
CA ILE A 23 1.51 -0.09 3.05
C ILE A 23 2.89 -0.25 3.71
N ILE A 24 3.90 0.42 3.16
CA ILE A 24 5.28 0.42 3.68
C ILE A 24 5.42 1.32 4.93
N GLN A 25 4.82 2.52 4.91
CA GLN A 25 4.92 3.61 5.90
C GLN A 25 3.98 3.48 7.09
N CYS A 26 2.95 2.63 7.04
CA CYS A 26 2.34 2.08 8.26
C CYS A 26 3.39 1.43 9.19
N GLY A 27 4.64 1.33 8.73
CA GLY A 27 5.85 1.01 9.45
C GLY A 27 6.63 2.13 10.19
N GLY A 28 6.43 3.41 9.88
CA GLY A 28 7.48 4.44 10.05
C GLY A 28 7.30 5.45 11.19
N GLU A 29 6.09 5.70 11.67
CA GLU A 29 5.90 6.68 12.75
C GLU A 29 6.28 6.07 14.09
N ALA A 30 7.57 6.15 14.42
CA ALA A 30 7.95 6.31 15.80
C ALA A 30 7.28 7.60 16.28
N ILE A 31 6.26 7.44 17.11
CA ILE A 31 5.84 8.51 18.01
C ILE A 31 7.10 8.77 18.85
N ASP A 32 7.91 9.75 18.45
CA ASP A 32 8.84 10.47 19.33
C ASP A 32 7.98 11.25 20.32
N GLY A 33 7.24 10.48 21.12
CA GLY A 33 6.46 10.97 22.23
C GLY A 33 7.47 11.33 23.28
N ASN A 34 7.88 12.60 23.27
CA ASN A 34 8.35 13.26 24.46
C ASN A 34 7.36 12.92 25.60
N PRO A 35 7.74 12.10 26.58
CA PRO A 35 6.81 11.59 27.58
C PRO A 35 6.34 12.66 28.57
N ASP A 36 6.85 13.90 28.48
CA ASP A 36 6.54 15.01 29.40
C ASP A 36 5.44 15.97 28.89
N SER A 37 4.85 15.72 27.73
CA SER A 37 3.70 16.51 27.26
C SER A 37 2.41 16.05 27.93
N HIS A 38 2.15 16.54 29.15
CA HIS A 38 0.82 16.52 29.77
C HIS A 38 -0.15 17.35 28.91
N GLN A 39 -0.74 16.75 27.87
CA GLN A 39 -1.89 17.32 27.19
C GLN A 39 -3.15 16.98 27.97
N GLN A 40 -3.84 18.04 28.39
CA GLN A 40 -5.22 17.99 28.85
C GLN A 40 -6.08 17.30 27.78
N LEU A 41 -6.81 16.27 28.20
CA LEU A 41 -7.86 15.63 27.42
C LEU A 41 -8.83 16.69 26.86
N PRO A 42 -9.05 16.77 25.54
CA PRO A 42 -10.18 17.50 25.03
C PRO A 42 -11.45 16.68 25.33
N THR A 43 -12.31 17.24 26.19
CA THR A 43 -13.67 16.76 26.41
C THR A 43 -14.47 16.96 25.12
N VAL A 44 -14.48 15.95 24.25
CA VAL A 44 -15.36 15.92 23.08
C VAL A 44 -16.74 15.43 23.54
N GLN A 45 -17.68 16.38 23.69
CA GLN A 45 -19.09 16.07 23.78
C GLN A 45 -19.60 15.63 22.39
N THR A 46 -19.60 14.32 22.15
CA THR A 46 -20.26 13.74 20.96
C THR A 46 -21.73 13.50 21.27
N SER A 47 -22.55 14.51 21.01
CA SER A 47 -24.01 14.38 20.93
C SER A 47 -24.36 13.71 19.59
N ARG A 48 -24.54 12.39 19.57
CA ARG A 48 -25.20 11.72 18.44
C ARG A 48 -26.07 10.55 18.88
N SER A 49 -27.34 10.88 19.07
CA SER A 49 -28.45 9.93 19.06
C SER A 49 -28.51 9.26 17.69
N ARG A 50 -28.30 7.94 17.65
CA ARG A 50 -28.89 7.04 16.65
C ARG A 50 -28.98 5.64 17.23
N SER A 51 -30.20 5.28 17.62
CA SER A 51 -30.62 3.93 17.95
C SER A 51 -30.41 3.03 16.73
N SER A 52 -29.53 2.05 16.86
CA SER A 52 -29.46 0.88 16.00
C SER A 52 -29.09 -0.30 16.88
N LYS A 53 -30.05 -1.21 17.03
CA LYS A 53 -29.95 -2.43 17.83
C LYS A 53 -29.14 -3.44 17.03
N PHE A 54 -27.82 -3.47 17.23
CA PHE A 54 -26.97 -4.56 16.78
C PHE A 54 -26.61 -5.40 18.01
N GLN A 55 -27.11 -6.64 18.05
CA GLN A 55 -26.61 -7.68 18.93
C GLN A 55 -25.25 -8.10 18.38
N SER A 56 -24.19 -7.68 19.05
CA SER A 56 -22.84 -8.14 18.79
C SER A 56 -22.56 -9.25 19.80
N ASP A 57 -22.49 -10.49 19.33
CA ASP A 57 -21.92 -11.59 20.10
C ASP A 57 -20.43 -11.29 20.33
N GLU A 58 -20.07 -11.06 21.58
CA GLU A 58 -18.68 -10.94 22.03
C GLU A 58 -18.01 -12.32 21.91
N SER A 59 -17.46 -12.60 20.73
CA SER A 59 -16.51 -13.70 20.55
C SER A 59 -15.18 -13.31 21.20
N VAL A 60 -15.01 -13.73 22.45
CA VAL A 60 -13.76 -13.68 23.19
C VAL A 60 -12.74 -14.56 22.45
N CYS A 61 -11.81 -13.96 21.70
CA CYS A 61 -10.65 -14.67 21.20
C CYS A 61 -9.74 -14.99 22.40
N SER A 62 -9.94 -16.17 22.97
CA SER A 62 -9.00 -16.83 23.88
C SER A 62 -7.75 -17.18 23.06
N TRP A 63 -6.70 -16.36 23.17
CA TRP A 63 -5.38 -16.76 22.70
C TRP A 63 -4.78 -17.60 23.81
N GLU A 64 -4.96 -18.91 23.71
CA GLU A 64 -4.16 -19.86 24.49
C GLU A 64 -2.73 -19.74 23.92
N ASP A 65 -1.86 -19.14 24.73
CA ASP A 65 -0.42 -19.10 24.53
C ASP A 65 0.11 -20.54 24.62
N ASP A 66 0.19 -21.24 23.48
CA ASP A 66 1.00 -22.47 23.34
C ASP A 66 2.48 -22.05 23.26
N ASP A 67 3.02 -21.64 24.42
CA ASP A 67 4.45 -21.55 24.67
C ASP A 67 5.01 -22.99 24.73
N HIS A 68 5.32 -23.56 23.57
CA HIS A 68 6.19 -24.72 23.52
C HIS A 68 7.62 -24.29 23.87
N ASP A 69 7.98 -24.53 25.12
CA ASP A 69 9.34 -24.59 25.65
C ASP A 69 10.25 -25.38 24.70
N ASN A 70 11.16 -24.69 24.00
CA ASN A 70 12.35 -25.29 23.41
C ASN A 70 13.54 -24.90 24.28
N ASP A 71 13.63 -25.58 25.42
CA ASP A 71 14.64 -25.46 26.44
C ASP A 71 15.80 -26.40 26.10
N GLU A 72 16.61 -26.09 25.07
CA GLU A 72 17.87 -26.80 24.86
C GLU A 72 18.87 -25.97 24.03
N LEU A 73 19.64 -25.14 24.71
CA LEU A 73 21.11 -25.19 24.71
C LEU A 73 21.66 -23.93 25.38
N ALA A 74 21.95 -24.10 26.67
CA ALA A 74 22.93 -23.31 27.38
C ALA A 74 24.26 -23.30 26.60
N ARG A 75 24.59 -22.15 26.02
CA ARG A 75 25.97 -21.82 25.67
C ARG A 75 26.30 -20.46 26.30
N GLU A 76 26.84 -20.59 27.49
CA GLU A 76 27.73 -19.68 28.20
C GLU A 76 28.28 -18.56 27.32
N TRP A 77 27.80 -17.33 27.53
CA TRP A 77 28.55 -16.14 27.11
C TRP A 77 29.14 -15.50 28.36
N SER A 78 30.38 -15.86 28.61
CA SER A 78 31.19 -15.30 29.69
C SER A 78 31.36 -13.80 29.52
N ILE A 79 31.12 -13.13 30.63
CA ILE A 79 31.43 -11.74 30.94
C ILE A 79 32.96 -11.57 30.93
N ALA A 80 33.46 -10.58 30.19
CA ALA A 80 34.75 -9.97 30.46
C ALA A 80 34.58 -8.45 30.41
N GLY A 81 34.70 -7.83 31.59
CA GLY A 81 34.79 -6.39 31.72
C GLY A 81 36.14 -5.86 31.27
N VAL A 82 36.14 -4.65 30.71
CA VAL A 82 37.31 -3.78 30.67
C VAL A 82 36.84 -2.36 30.95
N THR A 83 37.21 -1.87 32.13
CA THR A 83 37.24 -0.47 32.51
C THR A 83 38.67 0.03 32.30
N SER A 84 38.89 1.08 31.52
CA SER A 84 40.06 1.98 31.58
C SER A 84 39.77 3.17 30.65
N SER A 85 39.61 4.41 31.13
CA SER A 85 40.53 5.37 31.76
C SER A 85 41.13 6.36 30.74
N GLU A 86 40.83 7.65 30.99
CA GLU A 86 41.72 8.82 30.87
C GLU A 86 42.10 9.40 29.50
N GLY A 87 41.94 10.74 29.38
CA GLY A 87 42.46 11.60 28.32
C GLY A 87 41.57 12.83 28.08
N SER A 88 41.69 13.92 28.87
CA SER A 88 42.53 15.12 28.61
C SER A 88 41.85 16.08 27.61
N ASP A 89 41.27 17.20 28.06
CA ASP A 89 41.89 18.52 28.37
C ASP A 89 41.83 19.49 27.17
N SER A 90 41.05 20.56 27.32
CA SER A 90 41.20 21.82 26.59
C SER A 90 40.34 22.88 27.28
N ASP A 91 41.01 23.68 28.10
CA ASP A 91 40.65 25.06 28.41
C ASP A 91 40.49 25.89 27.12
N ASP A 92 39.53 26.81 27.04
CA ASP A 92 39.81 28.25 27.03
C ASP A 92 38.55 29.16 26.96
N LEU A 93 38.64 30.26 27.72
CA LEU A 93 37.98 31.59 27.58
C LEU A 93 36.47 31.80 27.86
N GLN A 94 36.19 32.08 29.13
CA GLN A 94 35.81 33.42 29.64
C GLN A 94 34.84 34.31 28.82
N GLU A 95 33.57 34.41 29.26
CA GLU A 95 32.88 35.70 29.25
C GLU A 95 31.88 35.84 30.41
N GLN A 96 32.13 36.84 31.25
CA GLN A 96 31.35 37.20 32.42
C GLN A 96 30.15 38.05 32.00
N HIS A 97 28.92 37.55 32.18
CA HIS A 97 27.78 38.42 32.49
C HIS A 97 26.83 37.69 33.44
N ALA A 98 26.80 38.20 34.68
CA ALA A 98 25.94 37.77 35.75
C ALA A 98 24.50 38.28 35.54
N VAL A 99 23.54 37.38 35.31
CA VAL A 99 22.12 37.60 35.66
C VAL A 99 21.47 36.24 35.99
N ALA A 100 20.99 36.15 37.25
CA ALA A 100 20.01 35.20 37.79
C ALA A 100 20.35 33.69 37.74
N HIS A 101 20.78 33.19 38.90
CA HIS A 101 20.74 31.78 39.28
C HIS A 101 19.32 31.18 39.11
N SER A 102 19.06 30.61 37.94
CA SER A 102 18.07 29.54 37.79
C SER A 102 18.68 28.30 38.45
N LEU A 103 18.26 27.98 39.68
CA LEU A 103 18.55 26.68 40.29
C LEU A 103 17.95 25.60 39.40
N ALA A 104 18.78 25.04 38.51
CA ALA A 104 18.50 23.81 37.79
C ALA A 104 18.39 22.69 38.82
N THR A 105 17.20 22.53 39.39
CA THR A 105 16.83 21.36 40.18
C THR A 105 16.87 20.18 39.23
N THR A 106 17.98 19.43 39.28
CA THR A 106 18.15 18.17 38.57
C THR A 106 17.13 17.20 39.15
N LYS A 107 15.94 17.17 38.56
CA LYS A 107 14.89 16.21 38.91
C LYS A 107 15.48 14.82 38.72
N ALA A 108 15.75 14.13 39.83
CA ALA A 108 16.23 12.76 39.80
C ALA A 108 15.24 11.93 38.97
N LYS A 109 15.70 11.42 37.82
CA LYS A 109 14.91 10.52 36.97
C LYS A 109 14.54 9.32 37.82
N ARG A 110 13.26 9.22 38.22
CA ARG A 110 12.74 8.05 38.92
C ARG A 110 13.06 6.82 38.07
N LEU A 111 13.84 5.90 38.64
CA LEU A 111 14.13 4.62 38.01
C LEU A 111 12.80 3.89 37.78
N ARG A 112 12.53 3.55 36.52
CA ARG A 112 11.31 2.84 36.10
C ARG A 112 11.25 1.49 36.80
N THR A 113 10.11 1.17 37.43
CA THR A 113 9.96 -0.11 38.17
C THR A 113 10.02 -1.30 37.20
N GLU A 114 10.35 -2.50 37.68
CA GLU A 114 10.40 -3.69 36.81
C GLU A 114 9.03 -3.99 36.17
N SER A 115 7.95 -3.83 36.93
CA SER A 115 6.58 -3.97 36.43
C SER A 115 6.25 -3.00 35.27
N GLN A 116 6.75 -1.76 35.33
CA GLN A 116 6.57 -0.79 34.24
C GLN A 116 7.40 -1.14 33.01
N ARG A 117 8.57 -1.77 33.19
CA ARG A 117 9.40 -2.26 32.09
C ARG A 117 8.75 -3.47 31.42
N GLU A 118 8.20 -4.40 32.18
CA GLU A 118 7.47 -5.57 31.68
C GLU A 118 6.22 -5.16 30.89
N LEU A 119 5.42 -4.23 31.42
CA LEU A 119 4.25 -3.70 30.69
C LEU A 119 4.64 -3.04 29.36
N GLN A 120 5.78 -2.33 29.32
CA GLN A 120 6.31 -1.78 28.07
C GLN A 120 6.68 -2.88 27.07
N ARG A 121 7.34 -3.96 27.52
CA ARG A 121 7.69 -5.09 26.64
C ARG A 121 6.44 -5.73 26.03
N LEU A 122 5.38 -5.90 26.83
CA LEU A 122 4.10 -6.43 26.34
C LEU A 122 3.45 -5.49 25.31
N TYR A 123 3.44 -4.19 25.59
CA TYR A 123 2.92 -3.19 24.66
C TYR A 123 3.71 -3.21 23.34
N ASP A 124 5.04 -3.18 23.41
CA ASP A 124 5.91 -3.19 22.23
C ASP A 124 5.74 -4.48 21.43
N ARG A 125 5.59 -5.63 22.09
CA ARG A 125 5.30 -6.92 21.45
C ARG A 125 3.97 -6.85 20.70
N LYS A 126 2.88 -6.44 21.39
CA LYS A 126 1.54 -6.29 20.78
C LYS A 126 1.54 -5.31 19.62
N PHE A 127 2.25 -4.19 19.77
CA PHE A 127 2.39 -3.18 18.72
C PHE A 127 3.10 -3.76 17.48
N ARG A 128 4.22 -4.46 17.65
CA ARG A 128 4.94 -5.12 16.54
C ARG A 128 4.07 -6.17 15.83
N THR A 129 3.34 -6.99 16.58
CA THR A 129 2.42 -7.99 16.01
C THR A 129 1.30 -7.34 15.22
N ASN A 130 0.61 -6.35 15.79
CA ASN A 130 -0.46 -5.61 15.11
C ASN A 130 0.06 -4.90 13.84
N LYS A 131 1.24 -4.28 13.94
CA LYS A 131 1.93 -3.64 12.83
C LYS A 131 2.28 -4.62 11.70
N ARG A 132 2.66 -5.87 12.03
CA ARG A 132 2.87 -6.92 11.03
C ARG A 132 1.54 -7.35 10.38
N ALA A 133 0.50 -7.55 11.18
CA ALA A 133 -0.82 -7.95 10.69
C ALA A 133 -1.42 -6.92 9.72
N ARG A 134 -1.38 -5.62 10.05
CA ARG A 134 -1.87 -4.55 9.16
C ARG A 134 -1.14 -4.52 7.82
N ARG A 135 0.19 -4.68 7.84
CA ARG A 135 0.98 -4.74 6.61
C ARG A 135 0.56 -5.92 5.75
N LEU A 136 0.44 -7.12 6.33
CA LEU A 136 -0.03 -8.30 5.60
C LEU A 136 -1.41 -8.10 5.00
N ALA A 137 -2.37 -7.57 5.77
CA ALA A 137 -3.72 -7.28 5.28
C ALA A 137 -3.71 -6.27 4.11
N GLY A 138 -2.91 -5.20 4.21
CA GLY A 138 -2.74 -4.24 3.11
C GLY A 138 -2.21 -4.90 1.83
N CYS A 139 -1.25 -5.82 1.98
CA CYS A 139 -0.68 -6.55 0.85
C CYS A 139 -1.66 -7.53 0.21
N GLU A 140 -2.44 -8.23 1.04
CA GLU A 140 -3.51 -9.12 0.57
C GLU A 140 -4.57 -8.34 -0.20
N THR A 141 -4.92 -7.15 0.29
CA THR A 141 -5.87 -6.26 -0.39
C THR A 141 -5.31 -5.80 -1.74
N PHE A 142 -4.02 -5.41 -1.78
CA PHE A 142 -3.36 -5.03 -3.03
C PHE A 142 -3.31 -6.18 -4.05
N ILE A 143 -2.98 -7.40 -3.60
CA ILE A 143 -2.99 -8.60 -4.43
C ILE A 143 -4.39 -8.86 -4.98
N ALA A 144 -5.43 -8.76 -4.16
CA ALA A 144 -6.82 -8.95 -4.59
C ALA A 144 -7.22 -7.93 -5.67
N ALA A 145 -6.85 -6.65 -5.49
CA ALA A 145 -7.11 -5.61 -6.49
C ALA A 145 -6.39 -5.87 -7.82
N LEU A 146 -5.13 -6.36 -7.80
CA LEU A 146 -4.41 -6.74 -9.02
C LEU A 146 -5.06 -7.94 -9.74
N GLN A 147 -5.57 -8.92 -8.98
CA GLN A 147 -6.30 -10.06 -9.53
C GLN A 147 -7.61 -9.60 -10.20
N GLU A 148 -8.35 -8.71 -9.54
CA GLU A 148 -9.58 -8.14 -10.09
C GLU A 148 -9.31 -7.33 -11.37
N LEU A 149 -8.29 -6.47 -11.35
CA LEU A 149 -7.85 -5.74 -12.53
C LEU A 149 -7.52 -6.67 -13.70
N THR A 150 -6.86 -7.80 -13.42
CA THR A 150 -6.53 -8.81 -14.43
C THR A 150 -7.79 -9.39 -15.10
N VAL A 151 -8.83 -9.70 -14.32
CA VAL A 151 -10.10 -10.23 -14.84
C VAL A 151 -10.82 -9.17 -15.67
N LEU A 152 -10.89 -7.94 -15.16
CA LEU A 152 -11.53 -6.81 -15.86
C LEU A 152 -10.81 -6.48 -17.18
N MET A 153 -9.48 -6.64 -17.23
CA MET A 153 -8.69 -6.51 -18.44
C MET A 153 -9.03 -7.54 -19.51
N GLN A 154 -9.21 -8.80 -19.13
CA GLN A 154 -9.63 -9.83 -20.08
C GLN A 154 -11.01 -9.53 -20.66
N TYR A 155 -11.94 -9.03 -19.83
CA TYR A 155 -13.24 -8.58 -20.29
C TYR A 155 -13.14 -7.40 -21.27
N ARG A 156 -12.26 -6.43 -20.98
CA ARG A 156 -12.01 -5.28 -21.86
C ARG A 156 -11.49 -5.73 -23.23
N ILE A 157 -10.51 -6.64 -23.25
CA ILE A 157 -9.93 -7.22 -24.47
C ILE A 157 -11.03 -7.89 -25.32
N ALA A 158 -11.81 -8.79 -24.73
CA ALA A 158 -12.90 -9.48 -25.43
C ALA A 158 -13.94 -8.51 -25.99
N ARG A 159 -14.22 -7.42 -25.26
CA ARG A 159 -15.11 -6.35 -25.72
C ARG A 159 -14.54 -5.59 -26.92
N THR A 160 -13.25 -5.26 -26.91
CA THR A 160 -12.58 -4.62 -28.04
C THR A 160 -12.59 -5.53 -29.28
N GLU A 161 -12.28 -6.82 -29.10
CA GLU A 161 -12.35 -7.82 -30.18
C GLU A 161 -13.76 -7.90 -30.79
N LYS A 162 -14.81 -7.88 -29.95
CA LYS A 162 -16.20 -7.86 -30.41
C LYS A 162 -16.53 -6.61 -31.22
N GLU A 163 -16.07 -5.44 -30.79
CA GLU A 163 -16.33 -4.18 -31.51
C GLU A 163 -15.66 -4.19 -32.89
N ILE A 164 -14.40 -4.62 -32.96
CA ILE A 164 -13.66 -4.83 -34.21
C ILE A 164 -14.43 -5.78 -35.14
N HIS A 165 -14.96 -6.88 -34.61
CA HIS A 165 -15.74 -7.85 -35.38
C HIS A 165 -17.05 -7.26 -35.92
N LEU A 166 -17.75 -6.45 -35.13
CA LEU A 166 -18.98 -5.78 -35.57
C LEU A 166 -18.71 -4.79 -36.72
N LEU A 167 -17.63 -4.01 -36.63
CA LEU A 167 -17.21 -3.11 -37.72
C LEU A 167 -16.89 -3.88 -39.00
N CYS A 168 -16.19 -5.02 -38.89
CA CYS A 168 -15.94 -5.92 -40.01
C CYS A 168 -17.22 -6.43 -40.68
N LEU A 169 -18.21 -6.84 -39.89
CA LEU A 169 -19.48 -7.33 -40.41
C LEU A 169 -20.30 -6.21 -41.06
N ALA A 170 -20.28 -5.01 -40.51
CA ALA A 170 -20.98 -3.85 -41.07
C ALA A 170 -20.42 -3.50 -42.45
N LYS A 171 -19.08 -3.43 -42.58
CA LYS A 171 -18.38 -3.19 -43.86
C LYS A 171 -18.72 -4.24 -44.91
N LYS A 172 -18.75 -5.53 -44.54
CA LYS A 172 -19.11 -6.64 -45.46
C LYS A 172 -20.53 -6.57 -46.00
N LYS A 173 -21.48 -6.05 -45.22
CA LYS A 173 -22.90 -5.99 -45.61
C LYS A 173 -23.26 -4.75 -46.42
N GLY A 174 -22.31 -3.85 -46.68
CA GLY A 174 -22.58 -2.55 -47.29
C GLY A 174 -23.55 -1.69 -46.48
N GLY A 175 -23.73 -2.01 -45.19
CA GLY A 175 -24.60 -1.26 -44.31
C GLY A 175 -23.96 0.08 -43.98
N ILE A 176 -24.79 1.13 -43.89
CA ILE A 176 -24.37 2.40 -43.29
C ILE A 176 -23.91 2.06 -41.86
N ILE A 177 -22.62 2.22 -41.60
CA ILE A 177 -22.05 1.93 -40.30
C ILE A 177 -22.72 2.92 -39.32
N PRO A 178 -23.41 2.44 -38.26
CA PRO A 178 -23.98 3.35 -37.27
C PRO A 178 -22.86 4.22 -36.68
N PRO A 179 -23.18 5.43 -36.21
CA PRO A 179 -22.17 6.42 -35.85
C PRO A 179 -21.10 5.82 -34.95
N ASN A 180 -19.86 6.07 -35.35
CA ASN A 180 -18.59 5.59 -34.82
C ASN A 180 -18.38 5.89 -33.31
N GLU A 181 -19.36 6.49 -32.64
CA GLU A 181 -19.32 6.85 -31.22
C GLU A 181 -19.04 5.67 -30.29
N CYS A 182 -19.54 4.46 -30.59
CA CYS A 182 -19.29 3.30 -29.73
C CYS A 182 -17.82 2.86 -29.78
N ALA A 183 -17.24 2.81 -30.98
CA ALA A 183 -15.84 2.47 -31.18
C ALA A 183 -14.91 3.56 -30.65
N LEU A 184 -15.23 4.83 -30.88
CA LEU A 184 -14.48 5.97 -30.31
C LEU A 184 -14.49 5.95 -28.78
N ARG A 185 -15.65 5.72 -28.14
CA ARG A 185 -15.71 5.57 -26.67
C ARG A 185 -14.92 4.35 -26.20
N GLN A 186 -14.89 3.26 -26.97
CA GLN A 186 -14.09 2.09 -26.63
C GLN A 186 -12.58 2.40 -26.71
N LEU A 187 -12.14 3.18 -27.71
CA LEU A 187 -10.75 3.64 -27.82
C LEU A 187 -10.33 4.50 -26.60
N GLU A 188 -11.16 5.46 -26.22
CA GLU A 188 -10.91 6.30 -25.04
C GLU A 188 -10.77 5.46 -23.76
N ARG A 189 -11.67 4.48 -23.59
CA ARG A 189 -11.63 3.56 -22.45
C ARG A 189 -10.40 2.67 -22.46
N ASN A 190 -9.99 2.16 -23.62
CA ASN A 190 -8.77 1.37 -23.74
C ASN A 190 -7.56 2.21 -23.30
N GLN A 191 -7.49 3.46 -23.75
CA GLN A 191 -6.40 4.38 -23.42
C GLN A 191 -6.28 4.63 -21.91
N GLY A 192 -7.40 4.91 -21.23
CA GLY A 192 -7.40 5.13 -19.78
C GLY A 192 -6.89 3.92 -19.00
N VAL A 193 -7.25 2.71 -19.43
CA VAL A 193 -6.82 1.47 -18.78
C VAL A 193 -5.35 1.17 -19.05
N ILE A 194 -4.86 1.42 -20.28
CA ILE A 194 -3.43 1.30 -20.62
C ILE A 194 -2.59 2.21 -19.72
N GLN A 195 -3.03 3.47 -19.53
CA GLN A 195 -2.36 4.43 -18.64
C GLN A 195 -2.38 3.96 -17.18
N CYS A 196 -3.50 3.46 -16.69
CA CYS A 196 -3.61 2.89 -15.34
C CYS A 196 -2.61 1.76 -15.11
N ILE A 197 -2.50 0.79 -16.03
CA ILE A 197 -1.51 -0.30 -15.93
C ILE A 197 -0.08 0.24 -15.99
N GLN A 198 0.18 1.21 -16.86
CA GLN A 198 1.50 1.82 -16.96
C GLN A 198 1.91 2.51 -15.64
N SER A 199 1.02 3.27 -15.02
CA SER A 199 1.26 3.91 -13.72
C SER A 199 1.47 2.87 -12.62
N CYS A 200 0.59 1.87 -12.51
CA CYS A 200 0.67 0.80 -11.52
C CYS A 200 1.98 0.01 -11.63
N THR A 201 2.35 -0.41 -12.85
CA THR A 201 3.60 -1.15 -13.09
C THR A 201 4.86 -0.33 -12.84
N SER A 202 4.82 0.98 -13.11
CA SER A 202 5.94 1.89 -12.83
C SER A 202 6.13 2.09 -11.32
N SER A 203 5.04 2.33 -10.60
CA SER A 203 5.03 2.43 -9.13
C SER A 203 5.58 1.15 -8.49
N TRP A 204 5.10 -0.03 -8.91
CA TRP A 204 5.63 -1.31 -8.42
C TRP A 204 7.14 -1.47 -8.66
N ARG A 205 7.63 -1.09 -9.85
CA ARG A 205 9.07 -1.19 -10.17
C ARG A 205 9.91 -0.26 -9.29
N GLN A 206 9.44 0.96 -9.07
CA GLN A 206 10.09 1.93 -8.20
C GLN A 206 10.22 1.38 -6.78
N GLU A 207 9.11 0.94 -6.20
CA GLU A 207 9.08 0.41 -4.83
C GLU A 207 9.90 -0.86 -4.65
N LYS A 208 9.83 -1.78 -5.61
CA LYS A 208 10.63 -3.01 -5.59
C LYS A 208 12.14 -2.72 -5.62
N SER A 209 12.56 -1.67 -6.34
CA SER A 209 13.96 -1.30 -6.48
C SER A 209 14.51 -0.48 -5.31
N GLY A 210 13.64 0.14 -4.51
CA GLY A 210 14.00 0.98 -3.37
C GLY A 210 14.62 0.21 -2.20
N GLU A 211 15.17 0.95 -1.23
CA GLU A 211 15.75 0.37 0.00
C GLU A 211 14.74 -0.44 0.81
N LEU A 212 13.47 -0.02 0.78
CA LEU A 212 12.35 -0.66 1.46
C LEU A 212 12.00 -2.02 0.82
N GLY A 213 12.13 -2.16 -0.50
CA GLY A 213 11.77 -3.38 -1.24
C GLY A 213 12.63 -4.61 -0.95
N LYS A 214 13.85 -4.45 -0.42
CA LYS A 214 14.81 -5.57 -0.21
C LYS A 214 14.38 -6.57 0.87
N TYR A 215 13.60 -6.12 1.85
CA TYR A 215 13.15 -6.96 2.97
C TYR A 215 11.63 -7.01 3.11
N PHE A 216 10.92 -6.12 2.42
CA PHE A 216 9.48 -6.03 2.47
C PHE A 216 8.86 -7.15 1.64
N LEU A 217 8.01 -7.97 2.27
CA LEU A 217 7.10 -8.89 1.60
C LEU A 217 7.75 -9.92 0.64
N ARG A 218 8.86 -10.55 1.02
CA ARG A 218 9.57 -11.49 0.11
C ARG A 218 8.66 -12.53 -0.55
N ASP A 219 7.69 -13.06 0.19
CA ASP A 219 6.76 -14.06 -0.33
C ASP A 219 5.70 -13.43 -1.23
N GLN A 220 5.06 -12.34 -0.80
CA GLN A 220 4.03 -11.65 -1.57
C GLN A 220 4.60 -10.93 -2.80
N ALA A 221 5.85 -10.48 -2.77
CA ALA A 221 6.51 -9.78 -3.86
C ALA A 221 6.63 -10.66 -5.11
N LYS A 222 6.80 -11.97 -4.95
CA LYS A 222 6.77 -12.92 -6.09
C LYS A 222 5.38 -12.98 -6.71
N THR A 223 4.34 -13.08 -5.88
CA THR A 223 2.94 -13.10 -6.32
C THR A 223 2.56 -11.79 -7.02
N ILE A 224 2.90 -10.65 -6.42
CA ILE A 224 2.65 -9.33 -7.00
C ILE A 224 3.39 -9.21 -8.34
N GLN A 225 4.66 -9.61 -8.41
CA GLN A 225 5.42 -9.57 -9.66
C GLN A 225 4.76 -10.41 -10.76
N ALA A 226 4.32 -11.63 -10.44
CA ALA A 226 3.64 -12.50 -11.41
C ALA A 226 2.33 -11.88 -11.93
N LEU A 227 1.56 -11.21 -11.06
CA LEU A 227 0.35 -10.48 -11.46
C LEU A 227 0.68 -9.26 -12.33
N VAL A 228 1.71 -8.50 -11.98
CA VAL A 228 2.19 -7.35 -12.74
C VAL A 228 2.68 -7.77 -14.13
N ASP A 229 3.43 -8.86 -14.24
CA ASP A 229 3.89 -9.40 -15.52
C ASP A 229 2.70 -9.83 -16.40
N LYS A 230 1.71 -10.51 -15.81
CA LYS A 230 0.46 -10.86 -16.50
C LYS A 230 -0.31 -9.63 -16.97
N LEU A 231 -0.34 -8.55 -16.19
CA LEU A 231 -0.97 -7.29 -16.58
C LEU A 231 -0.23 -6.60 -17.73
N LEU A 232 1.11 -6.69 -17.78
CA LEU A 232 1.91 -6.18 -18.90
C LEU A 232 1.59 -6.93 -20.20
N ASP A 233 1.45 -8.25 -20.14
CA ASP A 233 1.05 -9.06 -21.31
C ASP A 233 -0.35 -8.67 -21.80
N LEU A 234 -1.32 -8.53 -20.89
CA LEU A 234 -2.67 -8.10 -21.22
C LEU A 234 -2.71 -6.68 -21.77
N ARG A 235 -1.90 -5.76 -21.22
CA ARG A 235 -1.76 -4.40 -21.73
C ARG A 235 -1.27 -4.42 -23.18
N LYS A 236 -0.20 -5.16 -23.48
CA LYS A 236 0.34 -5.26 -24.84
C LYS A 236 -0.72 -5.78 -25.82
N LYS A 237 -1.46 -6.83 -25.44
CA LYS A 237 -2.57 -7.34 -26.24
C LYS A 237 -3.66 -6.28 -26.47
N LEU A 238 -3.99 -5.49 -25.44
CA LEU A 238 -4.97 -4.40 -25.56
C LEU A 238 -4.46 -3.27 -26.46
N GLU A 239 -3.17 -2.92 -26.41
CA GLU A 239 -2.55 -1.94 -27.31
C GLU A 239 -2.69 -2.37 -28.77
N GLU A 240 -2.34 -3.62 -29.10
CA GLU A 240 -2.49 -4.17 -30.46
C GLU A 240 -3.94 -4.09 -30.97
N LEU A 241 -4.91 -4.49 -30.15
CA LEU A 241 -6.33 -4.40 -30.48
C LEU A 241 -6.84 -2.95 -30.58
N THR A 242 -6.26 -2.04 -29.78
CA THR A 242 -6.63 -0.62 -29.81
C THR A 242 -6.17 0.02 -31.11
N GLU A 243 -4.97 -0.31 -31.58
CA GLU A 243 -4.49 0.15 -32.88
C GLU A 243 -5.28 -0.46 -34.04
N GLU A 244 -5.66 -1.75 -33.98
CA GLU A 244 -6.55 -2.33 -34.99
C GLU A 244 -7.92 -1.64 -35.00
N LEU A 245 -8.52 -1.40 -33.82
CA LEU A 245 -9.79 -0.69 -33.71
C LEU A 245 -9.68 0.73 -34.28
N ARG A 246 -8.61 1.47 -33.93
CA ARG A 246 -8.34 2.82 -34.44
C ARG A 246 -8.26 2.83 -35.95
N TRP A 247 -7.49 1.91 -36.53
CA TRP A 247 -7.35 1.77 -37.97
C TRP A 247 -8.70 1.54 -38.66
N ARG A 248 -9.54 0.64 -38.11
CA ARG A 248 -10.89 0.35 -38.66
C ARG A 248 -11.83 1.55 -38.61
N VAL A 249 -11.71 2.36 -37.55
CA VAL A 249 -12.47 3.59 -37.34
C VAL A 249 -12.05 4.67 -38.35
N GLU A 250 -10.75 4.80 -38.62
CA GLU A 250 -10.19 5.81 -39.53
C GLU A 250 -10.36 5.46 -41.03
N GLU A 251 -10.33 4.16 -41.36
CA GLU A 251 -10.51 3.63 -42.72
C GLU A 251 -11.88 3.92 -43.37
N GLU A 252 -12.83 4.50 -42.63
CA GLU A 252 -14.06 5.06 -43.23
C GLU A 252 -13.75 6.14 -44.29
N THR A 253 -12.51 6.64 -44.39
CA THR A 253 -12.14 7.75 -45.28
C THR A 253 -11.58 7.36 -46.67
N THR A 254 -11.14 6.12 -46.90
CA THR A 254 -10.51 5.77 -48.19
C THR A 254 -10.73 4.29 -48.55
N GLY A 255 -11.74 4.00 -49.36
CA GLY A 255 -11.94 2.62 -49.80
C GLY A 255 -13.02 2.38 -50.84
N VAL A 256 -12.93 3.06 -51.99
CA VAL A 256 -13.37 2.46 -53.26
C VAL A 256 -12.57 1.18 -53.43
N TRP A 257 -13.21 0.04 -53.28
CA TRP A 257 -12.66 -1.24 -53.72
C TRP A 257 -12.75 -1.26 -55.25
N VAL A 258 -11.62 -1.09 -55.93
CA VAL A 258 -11.48 -1.43 -57.36
C VAL A 258 -11.24 -2.93 -57.48
#